data_AF-A0A1H1E0H5-F1
#
_entry.id   AF-A0A1H1E0H5-F1
#
_cell.length_a   1.000
_cell.length_b   1.000
_cell.length_c   1.000
_cell.angle_alpha   90.00
_cell.angle_beta   90.00
_cell.angle_gamma   90.00
#
_symmetry.space_group_name_H-M   'P 1'
#
loop_
_entity.id
_entity.type
_entity.pdbx_description
1 polymer ?
#
loop_
_entity_poly.entity_id
_entity_poly.type
_entity_poly.pdbx_seq_one_letter_code
_entity_poly.pdbx_strand_id
1 'polypeptide(L)'
;MNRSLDIRLAKSFRDPNSLRDDASQHPLAFGCTQCPQLTHCGGMHNGADLYDCDALCNCTDKTACDRVCRSNAKHFVQSVREVVSLKLNDVPRAAPVPMPPLPKVIPFIEHRTGRNDRFQAETIALPLYRVIDLQHGKLHVVSREQLAERFCISADAQIVLSGVEKDRYIERWWELKNRKEILHDLAKLDIGMVTSPNYSVLTDVPRTDNLHAIKRIALTWAEMAAAGLPAALHVNARTEQDYRNWQAMVAEREEISALAFEFATGCGHPERIDWHVEQLCTLAANVGRPLALIMRGGTRKLHMLTQHFSSVTLLETESFSKMRCRRRARIMGDKLKWTSALTPEGSPLDELLAHNAFLVRRFHESPPTANPKLRIPSRLVRRATNRNDQSIQPGLLDGIHLADQARLVATNLHRVIPAPKA
;
A
#
# COMPACT_ATOMS: atom_id res chain seq x y z
N MET A 1 1.69 34.50 1.85
CA MET A 1 2.99 34.67 2.53
C MET A 1 3.76 33.37 2.41
N ASN A 2 4.84 33.38 1.62
CA ASN A 2 5.72 32.23 1.39
C ASN A 2 6.47 31.89 2.67
N ARG A 3 6.21 30.72 3.27
CA ARG A 3 7.19 30.05 4.13
C ARG A 3 7.89 28.99 3.30
N SER A 4 9.10 29.32 2.88
CA SER A 4 10.10 28.35 2.45
C SER A 4 10.32 27.36 3.61
N LEU A 5 9.97 26.10 3.39
CA LEU A 5 10.28 24.98 4.29
C LEU A 5 11.78 24.73 4.17
N ASP A 6 12.53 25.34 5.08
CA ASP A 6 13.94 25.09 5.26
C ASP A 6 14.10 23.72 5.95
N ILE A 7 13.98 22.64 5.16
CA ILE A 7 14.23 21.26 5.59
C ILE A 7 15.74 21.10 5.74
N ARG A 8 16.30 21.53 6.86
CA ARG A 8 17.63 21.08 7.25
C ARG A 8 17.55 19.62 7.69
N LEU A 9 18.35 18.80 7.02
CA LEU A 9 18.42 17.35 7.10
C LEU A 9 18.32 16.84 8.55
N ALA A 10 17.30 16.04 8.79
CA ALA A 10 17.25 15.07 9.88
C ALA A 10 18.60 14.37 10.06
N LYS A 11 18.95 13.94 11.28
CA LYS A 11 20.04 12.97 11.49
C LYS A 11 19.95 11.88 10.42
N SER A 12 20.86 11.92 9.44
CA SER A 12 20.89 10.94 8.38
C SER A 12 21.42 9.66 9.01
N PHE A 13 20.52 8.71 9.28
CA PHE A 13 20.94 7.36 9.60
C PHE A 13 21.71 6.81 8.39
N ARG A 14 22.91 6.28 8.62
CA ARG A 14 23.78 5.78 7.53
C ARG A 14 23.12 4.64 6.76
N ASP A 15 22.27 3.86 7.43
CA ASP A 15 21.44 2.83 6.85
C ASP A 15 19.98 2.98 7.33
N PRO A 16 19.04 3.43 6.50
CA PRO A 16 17.62 3.51 6.86
C PRO A 16 17.01 2.17 7.27
N ASN A 17 17.58 1.04 6.83
CA ASN A 17 17.10 -0.28 7.21
C ASN A 17 17.43 -0.62 8.67
N SER A 18 18.44 0.02 9.25
CA SER A 18 18.79 -0.18 10.66
C SER A 18 17.72 0.34 11.62
N LEU A 19 16.73 1.11 11.13
CA LEU A 19 15.57 1.60 11.90
C LEU A 19 14.36 0.64 11.88
N ARG A 20 14.42 -0.42 11.07
CA ARG A 20 13.35 -1.43 11.02
C ARG A 20 13.31 -2.18 12.35
N ASP A 21 12.10 -2.49 12.77
CA ASP A 21 11.89 -3.29 13.97
C ASP A 21 12.08 -4.79 13.65
N ASP A 22 12.98 -5.42 14.38
CA ASP A 22 13.29 -6.85 14.33
C ASP A 22 13.67 -7.35 15.74
N ALA A 23 12.66 -7.78 16.49
CA ALA A 23 12.82 -8.34 17.83
C ALA A 23 13.57 -9.69 17.86
N SER A 24 13.77 -10.33 16.70
CA SER A 24 14.54 -11.57 16.60
C SER A 24 16.04 -11.32 16.54
N GLN A 25 16.46 -10.14 16.06
CA GLN A 25 17.86 -9.78 15.85
C GLN A 25 18.38 -8.75 16.86
N HIS A 26 17.50 -7.91 17.40
CA HIS A 26 17.89 -6.80 18.27
C HIS A 26 17.19 -6.87 19.63
N PRO A 27 17.90 -6.61 20.75
CA PRO A 27 17.28 -6.52 22.05
C PRO A 27 16.36 -5.29 22.13
N LEU A 28 15.46 -5.31 23.11
CA LEU A 28 14.64 -4.15 23.45
C LEU A 28 15.53 -2.97 23.85
N ALA A 29 15.30 -1.81 23.24
CA ALA A 29 15.99 -0.58 23.59
C ALA A 29 15.81 -0.24 25.08
N PHE A 30 16.90 0.10 25.78
CA PHE A 30 16.92 0.26 27.23
C PHE A 30 15.87 1.26 27.77
N GLY A 31 15.71 2.41 27.11
CA GLY A 31 14.74 3.43 27.49
C GLY A 31 13.27 3.01 27.29
N CYS A 32 13.01 1.93 26.56
CA CYS A 32 11.66 1.38 26.44
C CYS A 32 11.19 0.63 27.70
N THR A 33 12.11 0.10 28.52
CA THR A 33 11.78 -0.76 29.67
C THR A 33 10.89 -0.10 30.73
N GLN A 34 11.01 1.22 30.89
CA GLN A 34 10.20 2.01 31.83
C GLN A 34 9.13 2.84 31.12
N CYS A 35 8.98 2.68 29.80
CA CYS A 35 8.03 3.49 29.05
C CYS A 35 6.59 3.04 29.32
N PRO A 36 5.68 3.96 29.70
CA PRO A 36 4.26 3.62 29.92
C PRO A 36 3.53 3.06 28.69
N GLN A 37 4.12 3.21 27.51
CA GLN A 37 3.54 2.74 26.24
C GLN A 37 4.11 1.39 25.80
N LEU A 38 5.07 0.80 26.53
CA LEU A 38 5.76 -0.43 26.14
C LEU A 38 4.77 -1.57 25.81
N THR A 39 3.76 -1.76 26.67
CA THR A 39 2.73 -2.79 26.51
C THR A 39 1.89 -2.61 25.24
N HIS A 40 1.80 -1.38 24.72
CA HIS A 40 1.01 -1.04 23.54
C HIS A 40 1.87 -0.97 22.28
N CYS A 41 3.09 -0.41 22.34
CA CYS A 41 3.92 -0.23 21.15
C CYS A 41 4.87 -1.39 20.87
N GLY A 42 5.14 -2.24 21.86
CA GLY A 42 6.11 -3.34 21.81
C GLY A 42 7.55 -2.90 22.04
N GLY A 43 7.81 -1.60 22.18
CA GLY A 43 9.16 -1.05 22.26
C GLY A 43 9.81 -0.86 20.91
N MET A 44 11.15 -0.74 20.89
CA MET A 44 11.96 -0.71 19.68
C MET A 44 13.05 -1.77 19.74
N HIS A 45 13.19 -2.52 18.65
CA HIS A 45 14.22 -3.54 18.44
C HIS A 45 14.91 -3.26 17.11
N ASN A 46 15.92 -2.39 17.12
CA ASN A 46 16.54 -1.95 15.87
C ASN A 46 18.06 -1.86 15.98
N GLY A 47 18.74 -1.90 14.84
CA GLY A 47 20.20 -1.88 14.74
C GLY A 47 20.81 -0.48 14.73
N ALA A 48 20.04 0.55 15.16
CA ALA A 48 20.49 1.95 15.16
C ALA A 48 21.00 2.43 16.52
N ASP A 49 21.18 1.53 17.49
CA ASP A 49 21.68 1.80 18.85
C ASP A 49 20.98 2.97 19.56
N LEU A 50 19.66 3.05 19.39
CA LEU A 50 18.83 4.08 20.00
C LEU A 50 18.47 3.72 21.44
N TYR A 51 18.58 4.68 22.36
CA TYR A 51 18.14 4.48 23.75
C TYR A 51 16.62 4.25 23.84
N ASP A 52 15.83 5.01 23.08
CA ASP A 52 14.38 4.87 22.95
C ASP A 52 13.89 5.52 21.64
N CYS A 53 12.57 5.57 21.44
CA CYS A 53 11.98 6.18 20.25
C CYS A 53 11.96 7.71 20.27
N ASP A 54 12.20 8.37 21.41
CA ASP A 54 12.25 9.83 21.48
C ASP A 54 13.51 10.37 20.77
N ALA A 55 14.56 9.55 20.66
CA ALA A 55 15.72 9.83 19.80
C ALA A 55 15.36 10.01 18.30
N LEU A 56 14.20 9.51 17.87
CA LEU A 56 13.66 9.73 16.52
C LEU A 56 12.89 11.04 16.40
N CYS A 57 12.70 11.81 17.47
CA CYS A 57 12.12 13.15 17.39
C CYS A 57 13.19 14.17 16.96
N ASN A 58 13.35 14.35 15.65
CA ASN A 58 14.38 15.20 15.04
C ASN A 58 13.97 16.67 14.79
N CYS A 59 12.80 17.10 15.29
CA CYS A 59 12.35 18.49 15.19
C CYS A 59 13.39 19.45 15.80
N THR A 60 13.79 20.46 15.03
CA THR A 60 14.75 21.51 15.47
C THR A 60 14.10 22.42 16.50
N ASP A 61 12.91 22.93 16.18
CA ASP A 61 12.07 23.64 17.13
C ASP A 61 11.05 22.66 17.73
N LYS A 62 11.19 22.38 19.02
CA LYS A 62 10.29 21.48 19.75
C LYS A 62 8.89 22.07 19.92
N THR A 63 8.75 23.39 19.95
CA THR A 63 7.44 24.04 20.10
C THR A 63 6.61 23.98 18.83
N ALA A 64 7.27 23.90 17.67
CA ALA A 64 6.66 23.77 16.35
C ALA A 64 6.70 22.34 15.80
N CYS A 65 7.10 21.35 16.61
CA CYS A 65 7.17 19.95 16.18
C CYS A 65 5.75 19.40 15.94
N ASP A 66 5.52 18.88 14.74
CA ASP A 66 4.26 18.31 14.26
C ASP A 66 4.14 16.80 14.49
N ARG A 67 5.25 16.13 14.79
CA ARG A 67 5.27 14.73 15.22
C ARG A 67 4.61 14.57 16.59
N VAL A 68 3.89 13.47 16.79
CA VAL A 68 3.35 13.10 18.10
C VAL A 68 4.49 12.56 18.98
N CYS A 69 5.35 13.45 19.48
CA CYS A 69 6.50 13.12 20.32
C CYS A 69 6.46 13.89 21.65
N ARG A 70 7.04 13.31 22.71
CA ARG A 70 6.97 13.89 24.07
C ARG A 70 7.75 15.19 24.22
N SER A 71 8.68 15.49 23.31
CA SER A 71 9.42 16.76 23.31
C SER A 71 8.52 17.98 23.08
N ASN A 72 7.36 17.81 22.44
CA ASN A 72 6.31 18.83 22.36
C ASN A 72 5.11 18.40 23.22
N ALA A 73 5.21 18.56 24.55
CA ALA A 73 4.20 18.04 25.48
C ALA A 73 2.78 18.56 25.18
N LYS A 74 2.64 19.82 24.74
CA LYS A 74 1.34 20.41 24.40
C LYS A 74 0.72 19.72 23.19
N HIS A 75 1.47 19.58 22.10
CA HIS A 75 1.00 18.89 20.89
C HIS A 75 0.74 17.41 21.15
N PHE A 76 1.64 16.72 21.86
CA PHE A 76 1.47 15.33 22.25
C PHE A 76 0.15 15.09 22.99
N VAL A 77 -0.16 15.90 24.02
CA VAL A 77 -1.43 15.79 24.76
C VAL A 77 -2.63 16.09 23.88
N GLN A 78 -2.54 17.06 22.97
CA GLN A 78 -3.61 17.38 22.02
C GLN A 78 -3.89 16.21 21.07
N SER A 79 -2.86 15.63 20.45
CA SER A 79 -2.99 14.49 19.54
C SER A 79 -3.54 13.25 20.24
N VAL A 80 -3.10 12.97 21.49
CA VAL A 80 -3.66 11.82 22.25
C VAL A 80 -5.14 12.04 22.58
N ARG A 81 -5.53 13.27 22.98
CA ARG A 81 -6.94 13.60 23.25
C ARG A 81 -7.81 13.53 22.00
N GLU A 82 -7.28 13.97 20.88
CA GLU A 82 -7.95 13.92 19.58
C GLU A 82 -8.38 12.50 19.20
N VAL A 83 -7.56 11.50 19.53
CA VAL A 83 -7.86 10.08 19.28
C VAL A 83 -8.33 9.33 20.53
N VAL A 84 -8.66 10.04 21.62
CA VAL A 84 -9.03 9.54 22.97
C VAL A 84 -7.87 8.87 23.71
N SER A 85 -7.25 7.86 23.09
CA SER A 85 -6.05 7.19 23.59
C SER A 85 -5.27 6.55 22.45
N LEU A 86 -4.04 6.12 22.71
CA LEU A 86 -3.21 5.38 21.75
C LEU A 86 -3.56 3.88 21.66
N LYS A 87 -4.67 3.44 22.27
CA LYS A 87 -5.09 2.03 22.33
C LYS A 87 -6.18 1.76 21.30
N LEU A 88 -6.31 0.51 20.85
CA LEU A 88 -7.38 0.11 19.93
C LEU A 88 -8.66 -0.34 20.63
N ASN A 89 -8.59 -0.70 21.92
CA ASN A 89 -9.72 -1.30 22.64
C ASN A 89 -10.89 -0.32 22.92
N ASP A 90 -10.62 0.99 22.93
CA ASP A 90 -11.59 2.07 23.09
C ASP A 90 -12.07 2.67 21.75
N VAL A 91 -11.77 2.03 20.61
CA VAL A 91 -12.43 2.40 19.34
C VAL A 91 -13.93 2.07 19.44
N PRO A 92 -14.85 2.96 19.04
CA PRO A 92 -16.28 2.67 19.06
C PRO A 92 -16.63 1.39 18.28
N ARG A 93 -17.60 0.63 18.78
CA ARG A 93 -18.20 -0.49 18.02
C ARG A 93 -19.26 0.06 17.07
N ALA A 94 -19.54 -0.70 16.01
CA ALA A 94 -20.61 -0.43 15.06
C ALA A 94 -21.42 -1.72 14.84
N ALA A 95 -22.64 -1.58 14.33
CA ALA A 95 -23.40 -2.75 13.89
C ALA A 95 -22.67 -3.44 12.73
N PRO A 96 -22.66 -4.78 12.65
CA PRO A 96 -22.11 -5.48 11.51
C PRO A 96 -22.81 -5.05 10.21
N VAL A 97 -22.02 -4.65 9.22
CA VAL A 97 -22.51 -4.37 7.85
C VAL A 97 -22.02 -5.50 6.94
N PRO A 98 -22.92 -6.25 6.28
CA PRO A 98 -22.52 -7.35 5.41
C PRO A 98 -21.64 -6.87 4.25
N MET A 99 -20.60 -7.63 3.96
CA MET A 99 -19.75 -7.39 2.80
C MET A 99 -20.45 -7.90 1.54
N PRO A 100 -20.46 -7.14 0.44
CA PRO A 100 -21.00 -7.64 -0.82
C PRO A 100 -20.09 -8.76 -1.37
N PRO A 101 -20.60 -9.60 -2.27
CA PRO A 101 -19.73 -10.47 -3.06
C PRO A 101 -18.76 -9.61 -3.88
N LEU A 102 -17.48 -9.97 -3.84
CA LEU A 102 -16.42 -9.30 -4.59
C LEU A 102 -15.70 -10.29 -5.49
N PRO A 103 -15.40 -9.92 -6.75
CA PRO A 103 -14.57 -10.76 -7.60
C PRO A 103 -13.13 -10.79 -7.08
N LYS A 104 -12.35 -11.79 -7.51
CA LYS A 104 -10.94 -11.95 -7.12
C LYS A 104 -10.07 -10.79 -7.61
N VAL A 105 -10.42 -10.18 -8.74
CA VAL A 105 -9.68 -9.07 -9.34
C VAL A 105 -10.67 -7.97 -9.71
N ILE A 106 -10.47 -6.78 -9.14
CA ILE A 106 -11.26 -5.58 -9.44
C ILE A 106 -10.36 -4.57 -10.15
N PRO A 107 -10.69 -4.13 -11.38
CA PRO A 107 -9.94 -3.08 -12.06
C PRO A 107 -10.07 -1.75 -11.30
N PHE A 108 -8.94 -1.08 -11.09
CA PHE A 108 -8.85 0.20 -10.41
C PHE A 108 -8.74 1.35 -11.42
N ILE A 109 -9.68 2.29 -11.37
CA ILE A 109 -9.79 3.41 -12.31
C ILE A 109 -9.56 4.73 -11.56
N GLU A 110 -8.45 5.42 -11.85
CA GLU A 110 -8.12 6.66 -11.13
C GLU A 110 -8.92 7.87 -11.64
N HIS A 111 -9.17 7.95 -12.95
CA HIS A 111 -9.85 9.08 -13.60
C HIS A 111 -10.27 8.75 -15.05
N ARG A 112 -11.01 9.65 -15.72
CA ARG A 112 -11.45 9.49 -17.11
C ARG A 112 -10.41 9.79 -18.20
N THR A 113 -9.34 10.53 -17.92
CA THR A 113 -8.43 11.07 -18.95
C THR A 113 -7.98 10.04 -19.99
N GLY A 114 -8.10 10.42 -21.28
CA GLY A 114 -7.69 9.59 -22.42
C GLY A 114 -8.72 8.55 -22.84
N ARG A 115 -9.93 8.57 -22.27
CA ARG A 115 -11.03 7.64 -22.57
C ARG A 115 -12.30 8.41 -22.92
N ASN A 116 -13.05 7.86 -23.86
CA ASN A 116 -14.30 8.43 -24.35
C ASN A 116 -15.51 7.57 -23.96
N ASP A 117 -15.32 6.25 -23.87
CA ASP A 117 -16.38 5.28 -23.66
C ASP A 117 -16.36 4.75 -22.23
N ARG A 118 -17.55 4.43 -21.71
CA ARG A 118 -17.70 3.86 -20.38
C ARG A 118 -17.00 2.51 -20.31
N PHE A 119 -16.03 2.40 -19.40
CA PHE A 119 -15.39 1.12 -19.11
C PHE A 119 -16.41 0.17 -18.45
N GLN A 120 -16.55 -1.02 -19.05
CA GLN A 120 -17.52 -2.03 -18.65
C GLN A 120 -16.86 -3.08 -17.74
N ALA A 121 -17.33 -3.17 -16.50
CA ALA A 121 -17.02 -4.24 -15.56
C ALA A 121 -18.12 -4.31 -14.50
N GLU A 122 -18.35 -5.50 -13.95
CA GLU A 122 -19.34 -5.74 -12.90
C GLU A 122 -19.00 -5.01 -11.59
N THR A 123 -17.73 -4.97 -11.23
CA THR A 123 -17.22 -4.24 -10.05
C THR A 123 -16.02 -3.39 -10.46
N ILE A 124 -15.98 -2.15 -9.98
CA ILE A 124 -14.92 -1.19 -10.29
C ILE A 124 -14.42 -0.54 -9.00
N ALA A 125 -13.10 -0.45 -8.85
CA ALA A 125 -12.48 0.24 -7.74
C ALA A 125 -12.09 1.67 -8.13
N LEU A 126 -12.37 2.63 -7.25
CA LEU A 126 -12.07 4.05 -7.41
C LEU A 126 -11.29 4.58 -6.19
N PRO A 127 -10.42 5.58 -6.36
CA PRO A 127 -9.82 6.28 -5.24
C PRO A 127 -10.86 7.13 -4.48
N LEU A 128 -11.01 6.89 -3.18
CA LEU A 128 -11.96 7.57 -2.29
C LEU A 128 -11.86 9.11 -2.42
N TYR A 129 -10.64 9.63 -2.41
CA TYR A 129 -10.36 11.07 -2.45
C TYR A 129 -10.57 11.74 -3.81
N ARG A 130 -10.99 10.99 -4.85
CA ARG A 130 -11.46 11.56 -6.11
C ARG A 130 -12.98 11.66 -6.20
N VAL A 131 -13.68 11.01 -5.27
CA VAL A 131 -15.13 11.12 -5.06
C VAL A 131 -15.45 12.26 -4.09
N ILE A 132 -14.58 12.51 -3.12
CA ILE A 132 -14.74 13.57 -2.12
C ILE A 132 -13.93 14.82 -2.50
N ASP A 133 -14.60 15.97 -2.46
CA ASP A 133 -13.98 17.29 -2.44
C ASP A 133 -13.48 17.61 -1.02
N LEU A 134 -12.21 17.31 -0.75
CA LEU A 134 -11.57 17.59 0.54
C LEU A 134 -11.38 19.09 0.83
N GLN A 135 -11.60 19.98 -0.13
CA GLN A 135 -11.55 21.42 0.11
C GLN A 135 -12.86 21.94 0.68
N HIS A 136 -13.97 21.45 0.14
CA HIS A 136 -15.30 21.90 0.53
C HIS A 136 -16.03 20.94 1.46
N GLY A 137 -15.44 19.78 1.77
CA GLY A 137 -16.03 18.78 2.66
C GLY A 137 -17.33 18.20 2.11
N LYS A 138 -17.40 17.91 0.81
CA LYS A 138 -18.60 17.36 0.16
C LYS A 138 -18.23 16.38 -0.93
N LEU A 139 -19.20 15.64 -1.45
CA LEU A 139 -18.98 14.80 -2.63
C LEU A 139 -18.89 15.65 -3.90
N HIS A 140 -18.08 15.20 -4.85
CA HIS A 140 -18.02 15.79 -6.19
C HIS A 140 -19.26 15.48 -7.04
N VAL A 141 -20.05 14.48 -6.63
CA VAL A 141 -21.20 13.94 -7.36
C VAL A 141 -22.33 13.69 -6.38
N VAL A 142 -23.57 13.80 -6.85
CA VAL A 142 -24.78 13.56 -6.04
C VAL A 142 -25.59 12.35 -6.49
N SER A 143 -25.18 11.69 -7.58
CA SER A 143 -25.85 10.51 -8.10
C SER A 143 -24.87 9.49 -8.70
N ARG A 144 -25.36 8.26 -8.85
CA ARG A 144 -24.68 7.16 -9.55
C ARG A 144 -24.26 7.53 -10.97
N GLU A 145 -25.14 8.18 -11.70
CA GLU A 145 -24.90 8.57 -13.09
C GLU A 145 -23.80 9.63 -13.21
N GLN A 146 -23.77 10.62 -12.30
CA GLN A 146 -22.70 11.61 -12.24
C GLN A 146 -21.36 10.97 -11.86
N LEU A 147 -21.36 9.97 -10.97
CA LEU A 147 -20.16 9.19 -10.64
C LEU A 147 -19.64 8.44 -11.88
N ALA A 148 -20.53 7.77 -12.60
CA ALA A 148 -20.24 7.04 -13.82
C ALA A 148 -19.65 7.96 -14.91
N GLU A 149 -20.24 9.14 -15.11
CA GLU A 149 -19.75 10.15 -16.05
C GLU A 149 -18.36 10.67 -15.65
N ARG A 150 -18.16 11.01 -14.37
CA ARG A 150 -16.90 11.55 -13.85
C ARG A 150 -15.72 10.61 -14.10
N PHE A 151 -15.93 9.31 -13.92
CA PHE A 151 -14.89 8.30 -14.08
C PHE A 151 -14.95 7.58 -15.43
N CYS A 152 -15.93 7.87 -16.28
CA CYS A 152 -16.15 7.19 -17.56
C CYS A 152 -16.22 5.65 -17.36
N ILE A 153 -17.15 5.22 -16.52
CA ILE A 153 -17.38 3.82 -16.14
C ILE A 153 -18.87 3.48 -16.25
N SER A 154 -19.24 2.19 -16.19
CA SER A 154 -20.64 1.79 -16.16
C SER A 154 -21.35 2.30 -14.88
N ALA A 155 -22.60 2.74 -15.02
CA ALA A 155 -23.43 3.20 -13.90
C ALA A 155 -23.91 2.02 -13.03
N ASP A 156 -24.09 0.85 -13.65
CA ASP A 156 -24.55 -0.39 -13.02
C ASP A 156 -23.44 -1.15 -12.29
N ALA A 157 -22.19 -0.70 -12.39
CA ALA A 157 -21.06 -1.35 -11.74
C ALA A 157 -21.14 -1.17 -10.21
N GLN A 158 -20.93 -2.26 -9.47
CA GLN A 158 -20.67 -2.19 -8.03
C GLN A 158 -19.39 -1.38 -7.78
N ILE A 159 -19.44 -0.39 -6.90
CA ILE A 159 -18.29 0.49 -6.64
C ILE A 159 -17.58 0.12 -5.35
N VAL A 160 -16.27 -0.03 -5.45
CA VAL A 160 -15.36 -0.15 -4.32
C VAL A 160 -14.53 1.13 -4.20
N LEU A 161 -14.54 1.77 -3.03
CA LEU A 161 -13.71 2.94 -2.76
C LEU A 161 -12.46 2.54 -1.98
N SER A 162 -11.28 2.86 -2.49
CA SER A 162 -10.02 2.65 -1.77
C SER A 162 -9.59 3.92 -1.05
N GLY A 163 -9.39 3.81 0.27
CA GLY A 163 -8.81 4.85 1.13
C GLY A 163 -7.27 4.96 1.05
N VAL A 164 -6.60 4.22 0.16
CA VAL A 164 -5.15 4.30 0.00
C VAL A 164 -4.79 5.43 -0.97
N GLU A 165 -4.03 6.42 -0.47
CA GLU A 165 -3.61 7.60 -1.25
C GLU A 165 -2.37 8.24 -0.59
N LYS A 166 -1.83 9.31 -1.17
CA LYS A 166 -0.76 10.11 -0.55
C LYS A 166 -1.22 10.77 0.75
N ASP A 167 -0.30 10.87 1.72
CA ASP A 167 -0.53 11.43 3.06
C ASP A 167 -1.30 12.76 3.04
N ARG A 168 -0.97 13.70 2.14
CA ARG A 168 -1.66 15.01 2.06
C ARG A 168 -3.18 14.92 1.90
N TYR A 169 -3.71 13.86 1.29
CA TYR A 169 -5.16 13.68 1.13
C TYR A 169 -5.77 13.00 2.35
N ILE A 170 -5.05 12.03 2.90
CA ILE A 170 -5.46 11.29 4.09
C ILE A 170 -5.47 12.20 5.33
N GLU A 171 -4.45 13.05 5.49
CA GLU A 171 -4.39 14.05 6.55
C GLU A 171 -5.53 15.06 6.43
N ARG A 172 -5.78 15.58 5.21
CA ARG A 172 -6.90 16.50 4.97
C ARG A 172 -8.27 15.90 5.25
N TRP A 173 -8.46 14.59 5.05
CA TRP A 173 -9.71 13.94 5.42
C TRP A 173 -10.00 14.06 6.91
N TRP A 174 -8.98 13.92 7.75
CA TRP A 174 -9.13 13.99 9.19
C TRP A 174 -9.38 15.40 9.72
N GLU A 175 -8.91 16.41 8.99
CA GLU A 175 -9.21 17.83 9.28
C GLU A 175 -10.69 18.18 9.02
N LEU A 176 -11.43 17.35 8.27
CA LEU A 176 -12.84 17.59 7.99
C LEU A 176 -13.67 17.45 9.26
N LYS A 177 -14.46 18.47 9.57
CA LYS A 177 -15.38 18.48 10.73
C LYS A 177 -16.68 17.72 10.47
N ASN A 178 -17.05 17.55 9.20
CA ASN A 178 -18.32 17.00 8.75
C ASN A 178 -18.17 15.61 8.09
N ARG A 179 -17.24 14.79 8.60
CA ARG A 179 -17.01 13.43 8.05
C ARG A 179 -18.27 12.57 8.12
N LYS A 180 -19.08 12.70 9.18
CA LYS A 180 -20.32 11.92 9.35
C LYS A 180 -21.31 12.19 8.22
N GLU A 181 -21.49 13.46 7.85
CA GLU A 181 -22.36 13.86 6.75
C GLU A 181 -21.84 13.33 5.42
N ILE A 182 -20.52 13.41 5.17
CA ILE A 182 -19.90 12.88 3.94
C ILE A 182 -20.09 11.37 3.83
N LEU A 183 -19.90 10.63 4.92
CA LEU A 183 -20.09 9.17 4.93
C LEU A 183 -21.56 8.78 4.70
N HIS A 184 -22.49 9.55 5.24
CA HIS A 184 -23.92 9.36 4.98
C HIS A 184 -24.28 9.64 3.51
N ASP A 185 -23.70 10.67 2.91
CA ASP A 185 -23.89 10.94 1.48
C ASP A 185 -23.22 9.88 0.60
N LEU A 186 -22.09 9.30 1.01
CA LEU A 186 -21.50 8.15 0.34
C LEU A 186 -22.44 6.93 0.40
N ALA A 187 -23.09 6.68 1.53
CA ALA A 187 -24.04 5.58 1.65
C ALA A 187 -25.23 5.74 0.67
N LYS A 188 -25.68 6.98 0.42
CA LYS A 188 -26.73 7.28 -0.58
C LYS A 188 -26.29 7.04 -2.03
N LEU A 189 -24.99 6.98 -2.32
CA LEU A 189 -24.46 6.69 -3.65
C LEU A 189 -24.36 5.18 -3.95
N ASP A 190 -24.93 4.33 -3.10
CA ASP A 190 -24.93 2.87 -3.28
C ASP A 190 -23.50 2.34 -3.52
N ILE A 191 -22.60 2.70 -2.60
CA ILE A 191 -21.21 2.24 -2.61
C ILE A 191 -21.18 0.83 -2.04
N GLY A 192 -20.68 -0.12 -2.83
CA GLY A 192 -20.61 -1.53 -2.43
C GLY A 192 -19.65 -1.78 -1.27
N MET A 193 -18.49 -1.10 -1.26
CA MET A 193 -17.55 -1.18 -0.13
C MET A 193 -16.60 0.02 -0.11
N VAL A 194 -16.10 0.37 1.08
CA VAL A 194 -14.96 1.27 1.27
C VAL A 194 -13.82 0.58 2.04
N THR A 195 -12.56 0.83 1.70
CA THR A 195 -11.44 0.52 2.61
C THR A 195 -11.13 1.74 3.46
N SER A 196 -10.89 1.56 4.76
CA SER A 196 -10.49 2.69 5.59
C SER A 196 -9.16 3.31 5.12
N PRO A 197 -8.93 4.61 5.35
CA PRO A 197 -7.67 5.27 5.01
C PRO A 197 -6.46 4.61 5.64
N ASN A 198 -5.36 4.52 4.88
CA ASN A 198 -4.08 3.99 5.36
C ASN A 198 -3.17 5.13 5.85
N TYR A 199 -3.17 5.42 7.15
CA TYR A 199 -2.20 6.36 7.71
C TYR A 199 -0.79 5.73 7.75
N SER A 200 0.21 6.50 7.37
CA SER A 200 1.60 6.06 7.26
C SER A 200 2.20 5.70 8.63
N VAL A 201 2.85 4.54 8.69
CA VAL A 201 3.56 4.06 9.90
C VAL A 201 5.06 4.05 9.60
N LEU A 202 5.72 5.19 9.85
CA LEU A 202 7.10 5.44 9.46
C LEU A 202 8.12 4.85 10.45
N THR A 203 9.33 4.52 9.96
CA THR A 203 10.43 3.97 10.78
C THR A 203 11.28 5.04 11.45
N ASP A 204 11.30 6.26 10.93
CA ASP A 204 12.15 7.38 11.38
C ASP A 204 11.39 8.38 12.26
N VAL A 205 10.29 7.94 12.87
CA VAL A 205 9.47 8.72 13.82
C VAL A 205 9.32 7.98 15.16
N PRO A 206 9.03 8.72 16.25
CA PRO A 206 8.70 8.13 17.55
C PRO A 206 7.52 7.17 17.47
N ARG A 207 7.49 6.13 18.31
CA ARG A 207 6.44 5.11 18.28
C ARG A 207 5.04 5.66 18.59
N THR A 208 4.94 6.73 19.37
CA THR A 208 3.68 7.41 19.66
C THR A 208 3.02 8.02 18.41
N ASP A 209 3.83 8.45 17.44
CA ASP A 209 3.36 8.93 16.14
C ASP A 209 2.71 7.82 15.32
N ASN A 210 3.37 6.67 15.28
CA ASN A 210 2.82 5.45 14.67
C ASN A 210 1.54 4.96 15.36
N LEU A 211 1.49 4.93 16.69
CA LEU A 211 0.29 4.52 17.43
C LEU A 211 -0.88 5.47 17.17
N HIS A 212 -0.60 6.78 17.06
CA HIS A 212 -1.60 7.78 16.70
C HIS A 212 -2.15 7.53 15.28
N ALA A 213 -1.27 7.29 14.30
CA ALA A 213 -1.67 6.91 12.94
C ALA A 213 -2.54 5.64 12.92
N ILE A 214 -2.10 4.56 13.58
CA ILE A 214 -2.83 3.29 13.73
C ILE A 214 -4.23 3.51 14.31
N LYS A 215 -4.32 4.34 15.36
CA LYS A 215 -5.61 4.68 15.98
C LYS A 215 -6.53 5.43 15.02
N ARG A 216 -6.02 6.36 14.21
CA ARG A 216 -6.81 7.08 13.20
C ARG A 216 -7.36 6.16 12.11
N ILE A 217 -6.61 5.13 11.71
CA ILE A 217 -7.11 4.10 10.78
C ILE A 217 -8.35 3.42 11.39
N ALA A 218 -8.26 2.98 12.64
CA ALA A 218 -9.34 2.27 13.33
C ALA A 218 -10.57 3.15 13.59
N LEU A 219 -10.35 4.40 14.01
CA LEU A 219 -11.44 5.37 14.21
C LEU A 219 -12.16 5.69 12.91
N THR A 220 -11.42 5.89 11.81
CA THR A 220 -12.05 6.17 10.51
C THR A 220 -12.84 4.96 10.01
N TRP A 221 -12.33 3.74 10.20
CA TRP A 221 -13.09 2.52 9.91
C TRP A 221 -14.39 2.47 10.73
N ALA A 222 -14.34 2.76 12.03
CA ALA A 222 -15.51 2.76 12.89
C ALA A 222 -16.54 3.83 12.48
N GLU A 223 -16.08 5.02 12.05
CA GLU A 223 -16.95 6.06 11.47
C GLU A 223 -17.67 5.56 10.20
N MET A 224 -16.95 4.88 9.30
CA MET A 224 -17.51 4.30 8.07
C MET A 224 -18.56 3.22 8.37
N ALA A 225 -18.23 2.27 9.25
CA ALA A 225 -19.14 1.20 9.66
C ALA A 225 -20.39 1.76 10.37
N ALA A 226 -20.22 2.77 11.24
CA ALA A 226 -21.33 3.42 11.93
C ALA A 226 -22.27 4.19 10.97
N ALA A 227 -21.76 4.63 9.81
CA ALA A 227 -22.57 5.22 8.74
C ALA A 227 -23.32 4.17 7.89
N GLY A 228 -23.16 2.87 8.18
CA GLY A 228 -23.80 1.77 7.45
C GLY A 228 -23.06 1.37 6.16
N LEU A 229 -21.83 1.82 5.96
CA LEU A 229 -21.03 1.43 4.78
C LEU A 229 -20.35 0.08 5.03
N PRO A 230 -20.41 -0.88 4.09
CA PRO A 230 -19.55 -2.05 4.12
C PRO A 230 -18.08 -1.60 4.07
N ALA A 231 -17.32 -1.88 5.14
CA ALA A 231 -16.00 -1.30 5.34
C ALA A 231 -14.94 -2.35 5.66
N ALA A 232 -13.89 -2.42 4.84
CA ALA A 232 -12.69 -3.20 5.13
C ALA A 232 -11.72 -2.39 6.01
N LEU A 233 -11.33 -2.94 7.16
CA LEU A 233 -10.38 -2.32 8.07
C LEU A 233 -8.97 -2.42 7.50
N HIS A 234 -8.36 -1.28 7.15
CA HIS A 234 -6.95 -1.27 6.79
C HIS A 234 -6.08 -1.60 8.01
N VAL A 235 -5.17 -2.56 7.88
CA VAL A 235 -4.25 -2.93 8.97
C VAL A 235 -2.83 -2.55 8.57
N ASN A 236 -2.35 -1.40 9.06
CA ASN A 236 -0.95 -0.99 8.86
C ASN A 236 -0.17 -1.15 10.17
N ALA A 237 1.09 -1.55 10.06
CA ALA A 237 1.89 -1.96 11.21
C ALA A 237 3.39 -1.77 10.93
N ARG A 238 4.13 -1.39 11.97
CA ARG A 238 5.60 -1.33 11.95
C ARG A 238 6.23 -2.49 12.70
N THR A 239 5.65 -2.86 13.84
CA THR A 239 6.16 -3.91 14.74
C THR A 239 5.22 -5.11 14.81
N GLU A 240 5.70 -6.23 15.35
CA GLU A 240 4.82 -7.38 15.63
C GLU A 240 3.74 -7.02 16.66
N GLN A 241 4.05 -6.15 17.62
CA GLN A 241 3.06 -5.72 18.62
C GLN A 241 1.90 -4.96 17.97
N ASP A 242 2.15 -4.19 16.90
CA ASP A 242 1.08 -3.55 16.13
C ASP A 242 0.11 -4.60 15.55
N TYR A 243 0.64 -5.70 14.97
CA TYR A 243 -0.18 -6.81 14.50
C TYR A 243 -0.91 -7.56 15.61
N ARG A 244 -0.29 -7.75 16.78
CA ARG A 244 -0.97 -8.33 17.96
C ARG A 244 -2.13 -7.45 18.43
N ASN A 245 -1.96 -6.13 18.41
CA ASN A 245 -3.03 -5.19 18.75
C ASN A 245 -4.18 -5.26 17.73
N TRP A 246 -3.87 -5.32 16.43
CA TRP A 246 -4.88 -5.53 15.39
C TRP A 246 -5.61 -6.86 15.57
N GLN A 247 -4.88 -7.95 15.80
CA GLN A 247 -5.44 -9.27 16.04
C GLN A 247 -6.40 -9.26 17.24
N ALA A 248 -6.00 -8.67 18.37
CA ALA A 248 -6.86 -8.56 19.55
C ALA A 248 -8.16 -7.80 19.23
N MET A 249 -8.06 -6.65 18.54
CA MET A 249 -9.22 -5.88 18.13
C MET A 249 -10.14 -6.68 17.20
N VAL A 250 -9.60 -7.38 16.20
CA VAL A 250 -10.39 -8.13 15.21
C VAL A 250 -11.02 -9.39 15.83
N ALA A 251 -10.31 -10.08 16.72
CA ALA A 251 -10.82 -11.25 17.40
C ALA A 251 -12.01 -10.92 18.32
N GLU A 252 -11.97 -9.78 19.02
CA GLU A 252 -13.05 -9.33 19.92
C GLU A 252 -14.26 -8.72 19.20
N ARG A 253 -14.16 -8.47 17.88
CA ARG A 253 -15.13 -7.66 17.12
C ARG A 253 -15.57 -8.37 15.85
N GLU A 254 -16.64 -9.15 15.97
CA GLU A 254 -17.26 -9.86 14.85
C GLU A 254 -17.75 -8.93 13.74
N GLU A 255 -18.05 -7.66 14.07
CA GLU A 255 -18.41 -6.63 13.09
C GLU A 255 -17.29 -6.34 12.07
N ILE A 256 -16.02 -6.70 12.37
CA ILE A 256 -14.91 -6.61 11.42
C ILE A 256 -14.82 -7.91 10.61
N SER A 257 -15.41 -7.95 9.42
CA SER A 257 -15.41 -9.16 8.56
C SER A 257 -14.40 -9.12 7.41
N ALA A 258 -13.84 -7.95 7.11
CA ALA A 258 -12.88 -7.74 6.03
C ALA A 258 -11.71 -6.85 6.47
N LEU A 259 -10.51 -7.22 6.02
CA LEU A 259 -9.29 -6.44 6.19
C LEU A 259 -8.86 -5.84 4.85
N ALA A 260 -8.18 -4.70 4.91
CA ALA A 260 -7.51 -4.10 3.76
C ALA A 260 -5.99 -4.02 4.01
N PHE A 261 -5.20 -4.21 2.96
CA PHE A 261 -3.74 -4.08 3.04
C PHE A 261 -3.12 -3.58 1.73
N GLU A 262 -2.17 -2.66 1.85
CA GLU A 262 -1.43 -2.13 0.71
C GLU A 262 0.04 -2.62 0.71
N PHE A 263 0.43 -3.30 -0.36
CA PHE A 263 1.81 -3.70 -0.67
C PHE A 263 2.44 -2.87 -1.79
N ALA A 264 1.79 -1.79 -2.26
CA ALA A 264 2.31 -1.00 -3.37
C ALA A 264 3.43 -0.02 -2.94
N THR A 265 3.51 0.30 -1.65
CA THR A 265 4.55 1.15 -1.05
C THR A 265 5.47 0.31 -0.14
N GLY A 266 6.19 0.91 0.82
CA GLY A 266 7.27 0.30 1.61
C GLY A 266 7.04 -1.15 2.08
N CYS A 267 5.81 -1.53 2.44
CA CYS A 267 5.44 -2.90 2.83
C CYS A 267 5.66 -3.95 1.73
N GLY A 268 5.67 -3.55 0.46
CA GLY A 268 5.93 -4.41 -0.71
C GLY A 268 7.41 -4.59 -1.05
N HIS A 269 8.32 -3.94 -0.32
CA HIS A 269 9.76 -4.07 -0.55
C HIS A 269 10.18 -5.55 -0.46
N PRO A 270 11.04 -6.06 -1.36
CA PRO A 270 11.41 -7.47 -1.38
C PRO A 270 11.90 -8.02 -0.03
N GLU A 271 12.59 -7.19 0.74
CA GLU A 271 13.14 -7.56 2.06
C GLU A 271 12.10 -7.60 3.19
N ARG A 272 10.91 -6.99 3.01
CA ARG A 272 9.93 -6.81 4.09
C ARG A 272 8.56 -7.43 3.80
N ILE A 273 8.23 -7.67 2.53
CA ILE A 273 6.93 -8.22 2.15
C ILE A 273 6.65 -9.58 2.83
N ASP A 274 7.67 -10.43 2.98
CA ASP A 274 7.50 -11.78 3.53
C ASP A 274 7.09 -11.71 4.99
N TRP A 275 7.71 -10.81 5.75
CA TRP A 275 7.34 -10.53 7.13
C TRP A 275 5.89 -10.05 7.24
N HIS A 276 5.46 -9.05 6.45
CA HIS A 276 4.08 -8.58 6.49
C HIS A 276 3.06 -9.67 6.14
N VAL A 277 3.38 -10.51 5.15
CA VAL A 277 2.50 -11.62 4.76
C VAL A 277 2.39 -12.65 5.87
N GLU A 278 3.51 -13.03 6.50
CA GLU A 278 3.52 -13.93 7.64
C GLU A 278 2.65 -13.37 8.78
N GLN A 279 2.82 -12.09 9.13
CA GLN A 279 2.00 -11.45 10.17
C GLN A 279 0.50 -11.44 9.83
N LEU A 280 0.13 -11.19 8.57
CA LEU A 280 -1.27 -11.26 8.12
C LEU A 280 -1.84 -12.68 8.18
N CYS A 281 -1.06 -13.68 7.79
CA CYS A 281 -1.43 -15.10 7.88
C CYS A 281 -1.63 -15.53 9.35
N THR A 282 -0.73 -15.13 10.23
CA THR A 282 -0.84 -15.36 11.68
C THR A 282 -2.07 -14.68 12.27
N LEU A 283 -2.33 -13.41 11.90
CA LEU A 283 -3.53 -12.69 12.33
C LEU A 283 -4.79 -13.44 11.92
N ALA A 284 -4.91 -13.84 10.65
CA ALA A 284 -6.09 -14.55 10.15
C ALA A 284 -6.29 -15.91 10.85
N ALA A 285 -5.21 -16.67 11.05
CA ALA A 285 -5.26 -17.95 11.74
C ALA A 285 -5.70 -17.81 13.21
N ASN A 286 -5.18 -16.80 13.92
CA ASN A 286 -5.46 -16.60 15.33
C ASN A 286 -6.83 -15.99 15.62
N VAL A 287 -7.41 -15.23 14.67
CA VAL A 287 -8.78 -14.72 14.79
C VAL A 287 -9.80 -15.89 14.75
N GLY A 288 -9.46 -17.02 14.12
CA GLY A 288 -10.24 -18.25 14.21
C GLY A 288 -11.61 -18.24 13.52
N ARG A 289 -11.91 -17.20 12.73
CA ARG A 289 -13.13 -17.08 11.92
C ARG A 289 -12.83 -16.59 10.51
N PRO A 290 -13.71 -16.84 9.52
CA PRO A 290 -13.53 -16.37 8.16
C PRO A 290 -13.32 -14.85 8.08
N LEU A 291 -12.25 -14.42 7.43
CA LEU A 291 -11.96 -13.03 7.10
C LEU A 291 -11.72 -12.88 5.61
N ALA A 292 -12.28 -11.83 5.02
CA ALA A 292 -11.93 -11.39 3.67
C ALA A 292 -10.69 -10.48 3.71
N LEU A 293 -9.88 -10.51 2.64
CA LEU A 293 -8.75 -9.59 2.46
C LEU A 293 -8.88 -8.82 1.14
N ILE A 294 -8.86 -7.50 1.24
CA ILE A 294 -8.82 -6.58 0.11
C ILE A 294 -7.40 -6.04 -0.01
N MET A 295 -6.67 -6.42 -1.06
CA MET A 295 -5.26 -6.05 -1.20
C MET A 295 -5.00 -5.19 -2.43
N ARG A 296 -4.02 -4.29 -2.31
CA ARG A 296 -3.46 -3.54 -3.42
C ARG A 296 -1.96 -3.83 -3.53
N GLY A 297 -1.48 -4.18 -4.72
CA GLY A 297 -0.08 -4.60 -4.92
C GLY A 297 0.20 -6.01 -4.38
N GLY A 298 1.48 -6.39 -4.28
CA GLY A 298 1.86 -7.65 -3.61
C GLY A 298 1.41 -8.94 -4.31
N THR A 299 1.06 -8.89 -5.60
CA THR A 299 0.44 -9.99 -6.36
C THR A 299 1.22 -11.30 -6.32
N ARG A 300 2.55 -11.26 -6.17
CA ARG A 300 3.41 -12.44 -5.97
C ARG A 300 3.11 -13.25 -4.70
N LYS A 301 2.34 -12.69 -3.77
CA LYS A 301 1.95 -13.30 -2.49
C LYS A 301 0.48 -13.72 -2.43
N LEU A 302 -0.27 -13.51 -3.52
CA LEU A 302 -1.70 -13.82 -3.59
C LEU A 302 -2.00 -15.27 -3.18
N HIS A 303 -1.24 -16.23 -3.71
CA HIS A 303 -1.45 -17.65 -3.41
C HIS A 303 -1.34 -17.97 -1.91
N MET A 304 -0.33 -17.42 -1.22
CA MET A 304 -0.14 -17.61 0.21
C MET A 304 -1.30 -17.01 1.00
N LEU A 305 -1.72 -15.79 0.67
CA LEU A 305 -2.84 -15.13 1.35
C LEU A 305 -4.17 -15.87 1.12
N THR A 306 -4.40 -16.41 -0.08
CA THR A 306 -5.63 -17.18 -0.39
C THR A 306 -5.79 -18.47 0.41
N GLN A 307 -4.72 -18.97 1.04
CA GLN A 307 -4.78 -20.16 1.90
C GLN A 307 -5.26 -19.83 3.33
N HIS A 308 -5.15 -18.57 3.76
CA HIS A 308 -5.43 -18.14 5.14
C HIS A 308 -6.69 -17.27 5.26
N PHE A 309 -7.09 -16.59 4.18
CA PHE A 309 -8.30 -15.77 4.13
C PHE A 309 -9.41 -16.49 3.39
N SER A 310 -10.66 -16.28 3.80
CA SER A 310 -11.84 -16.93 3.17
C SER A 310 -12.06 -16.42 1.74
N SER A 311 -11.64 -15.19 1.48
CA SER A 311 -11.58 -14.59 0.16
C SER A 311 -10.46 -13.57 0.09
N VAL A 312 -9.84 -13.44 -1.08
CA VAL A 312 -8.85 -12.41 -1.36
C VAL A 312 -9.23 -11.70 -2.65
N THR A 313 -9.38 -10.38 -2.57
CA THR A 313 -9.71 -9.50 -3.70
C THR A 313 -8.54 -8.55 -3.95
N LEU A 314 -8.02 -8.57 -5.17
CA LEU A 314 -6.98 -7.67 -5.66
C LEU A 314 -7.61 -6.42 -6.27
N LEU A 315 -7.31 -5.24 -5.71
CA LEU A 315 -7.51 -3.95 -6.36
C LEU A 315 -6.37 -3.72 -7.36
N GLU A 316 -6.66 -3.98 -8.62
CA GLU A 316 -5.70 -4.08 -9.71
C GLU A 316 -5.45 -2.70 -10.35
N THR A 317 -4.24 -2.17 -10.19
CA THR A 317 -3.91 -0.79 -10.62
C THR A 317 -3.04 -0.71 -11.88
N GLU A 318 -2.41 -1.81 -12.27
CA GLU A 318 -1.49 -1.83 -13.41
C GLU A 318 -2.24 -1.65 -14.73
N SER A 319 -3.43 -2.23 -14.94
CA SER A 319 -4.14 -2.07 -16.23
C SER A 319 -4.34 -0.61 -16.62
N PHE A 320 -4.77 0.21 -15.66
CA PHE A 320 -5.00 1.64 -15.85
C PHE A 320 -3.69 2.42 -15.97
N SER A 321 -2.74 2.20 -15.05
CA SER A 321 -1.43 2.85 -15.07
C SER A 321 -0.66 2.57 -16.37
N LYS A 322 -0.67 1.32 -16.83
CA LYS A 322 0.02 0.86 -18.04
C LYS A 322 -0.69 1.33 -19.30
N MET A 323 -2.02 1.39 -19.30
CA MET A 323 -2.79 2.02 -20.40
C MET A 323 -2.38 3.49 -20.58
N ARG A 324 -2.25 4.28 -19.50
CA ARG A 324 -1.79 5.67 -19.57
C ARG A 324 -0.38 5.80 -20.16
N CYS A 325 0.47 4.81 -19.90
CA CYS A 325 1.81 4.70 -20.48
C CYS A 325 1.81 4.06 -21.89
N ARG A 326 0.65 3.91 -22.54
CA ARG A 326 0.47 3.25 -23.84
C ARG A 326 1.15 1.88 -23.87
N ARG A 327 0.93 1.08 -22.83
CA ARG A 327 1.42 -0.30 -22.71
C ARG A 327 0.27 -1.30 -22.79
N ARG A 328 0.50 -2.37 -23.54
CA ARG A 328 -0.41 -3.51 -23.70
C ARG A 328 0.08 -4.73 -22.93
N ALA A 329 -0.80 -5.31 -22.14
CA ALA A 329 -0.59 -6.57 -21.46
C ALA A 329 -0.43 -7.73 -22.45
N ARG A 330 0.47 -8.65 -22.14
CA ARG A 330 0.65 -9.95 -22.80
C ARG A 330 0.99 -11.00 -21.75
N ILE A 331 0.35 -12.16 -21.82
CA ILE A 331 0.72 -13.32 -21.02
C ILE A 331 1.82 -14.07 -21.79
N MET A 332 2.97 -14.27 -21.16
CA MET A 332 4.09 -15.03 -21.71
C MET A 332 4.50 -16.11 -20.70
N GLY A 333 3.96 -17.31 -20.87
CA GLY A 333 4.09 -18.38 -19.89
C GLY A 333 3.40 -18.02 -18.58
N ASP A 334 4.13 -18.09 -17.47
CA ASP A 334 3.70 -17.77 -16.10
C ASP A 334 3.85 -16.29 -15.74
N LYS A 335 4.11 -15.41 -16.72
CA LYS A 335 4.39 -13.99 -16.49
C LYS A 335 3.47 -13.08 -17.28
N LEU A 336 3.03 -12.03 -16.62
CA LEU A 336 2.43 -10.86 -17.25
C LEU A 336 3.54 -9.90 -17.70
N LYS A 337 3.56 -9.55 -18.99
CA LYS A 337 4.51 -8.58 -19.57
C LYS A 337 3.78 -7.42 -20.21
N TRP A 338 4.43 -6.26 -20.16
CA TRP A 338 3.91 -5.00 -20.68
C TRP A 338 4.73 -4.55 -21.90
N THR A 339 4.10 -4.55 -23.07
CA THR A 339 4.73 -4.16 -24.34
C THR A 339 4.23 -2.79 -24.78
N SER A 340 5.02 -2.05 -25.57
CA SER A 340 4.56 -0.77 -26.13
C SER A 340 3.37 -1.01 -27.06
N ALA A 341 2.34 -0.17 -26.95
CA ALA A 341 1.21 -0.11 -27.85
C ALA A 341 1.32 1.19 -28.65
N LEU A 342 1.67 1.09 -29.93
CA LEU A 342 1.69 2.24 -30.81
C LEU A 342 0.24 2.66 -31.07
N THR A 343 -0.14 3.80 -30.52
CA THR A 343 -1.46 4.39 -30.68
C THR A 343 -1.28 5.82 -31.17
N PRO A 344 -2.07 6.28 -32.17
CA PRO A 344 -1.96 7.65 -32.66
C PRO A 344 -2.11 8.71 -31.56
N GLU A 345 -1.56 9.89 -31.79
CA GLU A 345 -1.77 11.02 -30.88
C GLU A 345 -3.28 11.34 -30.81
N GLY A 346 -3.78 11.58 -29.59
CA GLY A 346 -5.21 11.84 -29.35
C GLY A 346 -6.15 10.63 -29.48
N SER A 347 -5.66 9.45 -29.90
CA SER A 347 -6.54 8.28 -30.01
C SER A 347 -7.09 7.87 -28.63
N PRO A 348 -8.38 7.49 -28.53
CA PRO A 348 -8.95 6.99 -27.28
C PRO A 348 -8.23 5.73 -26.80
N LEU A 349 -8.14 5.53 -25.49
CA LEU A 349 -7.43 4.43 -24.85
C LEU A 349 -8.37 3.35 -24.30
N ASP A 350 -9.65 3.40 -24.66
CA ASP A 350 -10.74 2.56 -24.18
C ASP A 350 -10.47 1.07 -24.46
N GLU A 351 -10.17 0.73 -25.72
CA GLU A 351 -9.84 -0.65 -26.11
C GLU A 351 -8.58 -1.18 -25.40
N LEU A 352 -7.58 -0.31 -25.19
CA LEU A 352 -6.34 -0.69 -24.51
C LEU A 352 -6.60 -1.01 -23.03
N LEU A 353 -7.43 -0.20 -22.35
CA LEU A 353 -7.84 -0.47 -20.98
C LEU A 353 -8.63 -1.77 -20.88
N ALA A 354 -9.63 -1.97 -21.75
CA ALA A 354 -10.44 -3.18 -21.79
C ALA A 354 -9.57 -4.43 -22.00
N HIS A 355 -8.65 -4.39 -22.98
CA HIS A 355 -7.70 -5.48 -23.23
C HIS A 355 -6.81 -5.76 -22.01
N ASN A 356 -6.25 -4.71 -21.39
CA ASN A 356 -5.36 -4.87 -20.24
C ASN A 356 -6.10 -5.48 -19.04
N ALA A 357 -7.26 -4.94 -18.69
CA ALA A 357 -8.07 -5.43 -17.57
C ALA A 357 -8.50 -6.89 -17.78
N PHE A 358 -8.92 -7.24 -18.99
CA PHE A 358 -9.27 -8.62 -19.36
C PHE A 358 -8.08 -9.58 -19.17
N LEU A 359 -6.90 -9.23 -19.69
CA LEU A 359 -5.73 -10.12 -19.59
C LEU A 359 -5.20 -10.24 -18.16
N VAL A 360 -5.18 -9.15 -17.39
CA VAL A 360 -4.71 -9.19 -16.00
C VAL A 360 -5.66 -10.02 -15.13
N ARG A 361 -6.98 -9.84 -15.30
CA ARG A 361 -7.98 -10.68 -14.65
C ARG A 361 -7.76 -12.15 -15.00
N ARG A 362 -7.68 -12.48 -16.30
CA ARG A 362 -7.42 -13.84 -16.77
C ARG A 362 -6.13 -14.42 -16.15
N PHE A 363 -5.06 -13.64 -16.07
CA PHE A 363 -3.79 -14.08 -15.52
C PHE A 363 -3.88 -14.46 -14.04
N HIS A 364 -4.57 -13.66 -13.22
CA HIS A 364 -4.69 -13.91 -11.78
C HIS A 364 -5.80 -14.89 -11.40
N GLU A 365 -6.83 -15.04 -12.24
CA GLU A 365 -7.91 -16.00 -12.01
C GLU A 365 -7.62 -17.40 -12.59
N SER A 366 -6.65 -17.51 -13.51
CA SER A 366 -6.24 -18.81 -14.04
C SER A 366 -5.61 -19.67 -12.93
N PRO A 367 -5.94 -20.98 -12.86
CA PRO A 367 -5.27 -21.87 -11.93
C PRO A 367 -3.77 -21.86 -12.22
N PRO A 368 -2.91 -21.87 -11.18
CA PRO A 368 -1.47 -21.96 -11.40
C PRO A 368 -1.18 -23.23 -12.20
N THR A 369 -0.56 -23.07 -13.38
CA THR A 369 -0.01 -24.20 -14.13
C THR A 369 0.95 -24.95 -13.21
N ALA A 370 0.72 -26.24 -13.01
CA ALA A 370 1.47 -27.06 -12.07
C ALA A 370 2.99 -26.88 -12.19
N ASN A 371 3.61 -26.50 -11.07
CA ASN A 371 5.04 -26.45 -10.74
C ASN A 371 5.99 -25.71 -11.70
N PRO A 372 6.49 -24.52 -11.32
CA PRO A 372 7.88 -24.20 -11.64
C PRO A 372 8.77 -25.13 -10.81
N LYS A 373 9.56 -25.97 -11.49
CA LYS A 373 10.59 -26.82 -10.88
C LYS A 373 11.33 -26.03 -9.78
N LEU A 374 11.26 -26.52 -8.54
CA LEU A 374 12.09 -26.06 -7.43
C LEU A 374 13.54 -25.99 -7.89
N ARG A 375 14.03 -24.78 -8.20
CA ARG A 375 15.47 -24.56 -8.32
C ARG A 375 16.00 -24.60 -6.90
N ILE A 376 16.51 -25.77 -6.52
CA ILE A 376 17.37 -25.93 -5.35
C ILE A 376 18.50 -24.89 -5.50
N PRO A 377 18.67 -23.96 -4.56
CA PRO A 377 19.81 -23.06 -4.61
C PRO A 377 21.07 -23.92 -4.47
N SER A 378 21.87 -24.02 -5.52
CA SER A 378 23.22 -24.54 -5.36
C SER A 378 23.95 -23.61 -4.39
N ARG A 379 24.34 -24.15 -3.23
CA ARG A 379 25.22 -23.47 -2.29
C ARG A 379 26.54 -23.19 -2.99
N LEU A 380 26.67 -22.00 -3.58
CA LEU A 380 27.98 -21.42 -3.85
C LEU A 380 28.57 -21.06 -2.49
N VAL A 381 29.40 -21.97 -1.99
CA VAL A 381 30.31 -21.74 -0.87
C VAL A 381 31.17 -20.52 -1.21
N ARG A 382 30.81 -19.35 -0.67
CA ARG A 382 31.71 -18.20 -0.59
C ARG A 382 32.87 -18.60 0.32
N ARG A 383 34.00 -19.00 -0.26
CA ARG A 383 35.28 -19.07 0.45
C ARG A 383 35.69 -17.65 0.82
N ALA A 384 36.06 -17.47 2.08
CA ALA A 384 36.55 -16.22 2.63
C ALA A 384 37.82 -15.72 1.91
N THR A 385 37.91 -14.40 1.76
CA THR A 385 39.11 -13.66 1.38
C THR A 385 40.12 -13.67 2.52
N ASN A 386 41.24 -14.36 2.34
CA ASN A 386 42.59 -13.99 2.81
C ASN A 386 43.52 -15.22 2.82
N ARG A 387 44.52 -15.22 1.93
CA ARG A 387 45.89 -15.69 2.22
C ARG A 387 46.85 -15.21 1.13
N ASN A 388 47.89 -14.52 1.59
CA ASN A 388 49.04 -14.05 0.83
C ASN A 388 49.91 -15.21 0.32
N ASP A 389 50.75 -14.87 -0.67
CA ASP A 389 51.99 -15.50 -1.10
C ASP A 389 51.94 -16.95 -1.62
N GLN A 390 52.02 -17.09 -2.95
CA GLN A 390 53.23 -17.57 -3.64
C GLN A 390 53.04 -17.63 -5.17
N SER A 391 54.12 -17.30 -5.87
CA SER A 391 54.33 -17.25 -7.31
C SER A 391 54.35 -18.62 -7.98
N ILE A 392 53.64 -18.83 -9.10
CA ILE A 392 54.09 -19.65 -10.25
C ILE A 392 53.52 -19.05 -11.56
N GLN A 393 54.36 -19.12 -12.59
CA GLN A 393 54.42 -18.52 -13.92
C GLN A 393 53.34 -18.93 -14.98
N PRO A 394 53.38 -18.32 -16.20
CA PRO A 394 52.26 -18.16 -17.13
C PRO A 394 52.29 -19.09 -18.37
N GLY A 395 51.22 -19.03 -19.17
CA GLY A 395 51.09 -19.61 -20.52
C GLY A 395 49.64 -20.05 -20.75
N LEU A 396 48.99 -19.87 -21.89
CA LEU A 396 49.44 -19.70 -23.27
C LEU A 396 48.18 -19.29 -24.09
N LEU A 397 48.34 -18.49 -25.14
CA LEU A 397 47.32 -18.08 -26.16
C LEU A 397 46.39 -16.94 -25.68
N ASP A 398 46.73 -15.66 -25.87
CA ASP A 398 46.88 -14.91 -27.13
C ASP A 398 45.73 -15.10 -28.14
N GLY A 399 44.85 -14.09 -28.14
CA GLY A 399 44.56 -13.28 -29.32
C GLY A 399 43.68 -13.90 -30.41
N ILE A 400 42.38 -13.58 -30.40
CA ILE A 400 41.60 -13.41 -31.64
C ILE A 400 40.64 -12.22 -31.47
N HIS A 401 41.03 -11.10 -32.08
CA HIS A 401 40.16 -10.00 -32.48
C HIS A 401 39.50 -10.37 -33.81
N LEU A 402 38.18 -10.24 -33.91
CA LEU A 402 37.49 -10.11 -35.21
C LEU A 402 36.40 -9.03 -35.07
N ALA A 403 36.67 -7.91 -35.72
CA ALA A 403 35.67 -6.92 -36.09
C ALA A 403 35.14 -7.31 -37.47
N ASP A 404 33.83 -7.18 -37.72
CA ASP A 404 33.40 -6.71 -39.03
C ASP A 404 32.01 -6.07 -39.04
N GLN A 405 31.89 -5.07 -39.90
CA GLN A 405 30.77 -4.16 -40.09
C GLN A 405 29.78 -4.68 -41.15
N ALA A 406 28.50 -4.26 -41.05
CA ALA A 406 27.54 -3.91 -42.11
C ALA A 406 26.10 -4.12 -41.58
N ARG A 407 25.05 -3.34 -41.87
CA ARG A 407 24.78 -2.20 -42.75
C ARG A 407 23.50 -1.54 -42.22
N LEU A 408 23.41 -0.21 -42.34
CA LEU A 408 22.23 0.59 -42.03
C LEU A 408 21.15 0.41 -43.11
N VAL A 409 19.91 0.17 -42.69
CA VAL A 409 18.70 0.34 -43.51
C VAL A 409 17.91 1.51 -42.92
N ALA A 410 17.72 2.55 -43.73
CA ALA A 410 16.95 3.72 -43.37
C ALA A 410 15.43 3.43 -43.46
N THR A 411 14.69 3.69 -42.40
CA THR A 411 13.22 3.79 -42.42
C THR A 411 12.79 5.14 -41.87
N ASN A 412 12.00 5.85 -42.68
CA ASN A 412 11.44 7.17 -42.43
C ASN A 412 10.64 7.23 -41.11
N LEU A 413 11.16 7.96 -40.13
CA LEU A 413 10.48 8.32 -38.88
C LEU A 413 10.02 9.78 -38.96
N HIS A 414 8.84 10.02 -39.53
CA HIS A 414 8.11 11.25 -39.29
C HIS A 414 6.95 10.98 -38.33
N ARG A 415 7.01 11.66 -37.16
CA ARG A 415 5.98 11.77 -36.10
C ARG A 415 5.64 10.49 -35.30
N VAL A 416 6.63 9.93 -34.62
CA VAL A 416 6.42 9.04 -33.47
C VAL A 416 7.19 9.61 -32.28
N ILE A 417 6.50 9.96 -31.20
CA ILE A 417 7.13 10.41 -29.95
C ILE A 417 7.37 9.17 -29.08
N PRO A 418 8.62 8.78 -28.78
CA PRO A 418 8.89 7.83 -27.71
C PRO A 418 8.62 8.51 -26.35
N ALA A 419 8.01 7.77 -25.43
CA ALA A 419 7.69 8.27 -24.09
C ALA A 419 8.96 8.71 -23.32
N PRO A 420 8.88 9.75 -22.47
CA PRO A 420 9.96 10.10 -21.57
C PRO A 420 10.23 8.94 -20.61
N LYS A 421 11.53 8.69 -20.33
CA LYS A 421 11.95 7.76 -19.28
C LYS A 421 11.47 8.31 -17.93
N ALA A 422 10.67 7.52 -17.23
CA ALA A 422 10.33 7.71 -15.82
C ALA A 422 11.40 7.08 -14.94
#